data_AF-A0A383DDJ6-F1
#
_entry.id   AF-A0A383DDJ6-F1
#
_cell.length_a   1.000
_cell.length_b   1.000
_cell.length_c   1.000
_cell.angle_alpha   90.00
_cell.angle_beta   90.00
_cell.angle_gamma   90.00
#
_symmetry.space_group_name_H-M   'P 1'
#
loop_
_entity.id
_entity.type
_entity.pdbx_description
1 polymer ?
#
loop_
_entity_poly.entity_id
_entity_poly.type
_entity_poly.pdbx_seq_one_letter_code
_entity_poly.pdbx_strand_id
1 'polypeptide(L)'
;PDSVVIFSIVMGSLWLATVPLTSGLVGHIYGLKFMGTLYGLVFFSHQLGGFLGVWLGGYFYDQFGNYDLVWWVGIGVGAFSAIIHFPVREKPMIMPMPPPLKEA
;
A
#
# COMPACT_ATOMS: atom_id res chain seq x y z
N PRO A 1 -12.52 18.21 -20.98
CA PRO A 1 -13.44 18.19 -19.82
C PRO A 1 -13.81 16.75 -19.43
N ASP A 2 -14.29 15.95 -20.39
CA ASP A 2 -14.80 14.60 -20.15
C ASP A 2 -13.75 13.65 -19.56
N SER A 3 -12.51 13.72 -20.06
CA SER A 3 -11.38 12.94 -19.54
C SER A 3 -11.08 13.23 -18.06
N VAL A 4 -11.17 14.50 -17.65
CA VAL A 4 -10.94 14.92 -16.26
C VAL A 4 -12.07 14.44 -15.35
N VAL A 5 -13.31 14.46 -15.83
CA VAL A 5 -14.48 13.97 -15.08
C VAL A 5 -14.38 12.46 -14.88
N ILE A 6 -14.09 11.70 -15.94
CA ILE A 6 -13.90 10.25 -15.86
C ILE A 6 -12.76 9.92 -14.90
N PHE A 7 -11.61 10.58 -15.05
CA PHE A 7 -10.47 10.41 -14.15
C PHE A 7 -10.86 10.70 -12.69
N SER A 8 -11.57 11.80 -12.43
CA SER A 8 -11.98 12.20 -11.09
C SER A 8 -12.94 11.19 -10.44
N ILE A 9 -13.89 10.64 -11.20
CA ILE A 9 -14.82 9.61 -10.70
C ILE A 9 -14.04 8.33 -10.35
N VAL A 10 -13.14 7.89 -11.23
CA VAL A 10 -12.33 6.69 -11.03
C VAL A 10 -11.39 6.88 -9.83
N MET A 11 -10.64 7.98 -9.79
CA MET A 11 -9.74 8.28 -8.68
C MET A 11 -10.52 8.45 -7.37
N GLY A 12 -11.63 9.18 -7.36
CA GLY A 12 -12.46 9.36 -6.16
C GLY A 12 -12.98 8.03 -5.60
N SER A 13 -13.32 7.09 -6.48
CA SER A 13 -13.79 5.76 -6.07
C SER A 13 -12.66 4.87 -5.54
N LEU A 14 -11.43 5.01 -6.07
CA LEU A 14 -10.31 4.10 -5.78
C LEU A 14 -9.33 4.63 -4.73
N TRP A 15 -9.22 5.96 -4.55
CA TRP A 15 -8.15 6.60 -3.80
C TRP A 15 -8.00 6.07 -2.37
N LEU A 16 -9.11 5.88 -1.66
CA LEU A 16 -9.11 5.39 -0.28
C LEU A 16 -9.48 3.91 -0.15
N ALA A 17 -9.77 3.22 -1.26
CA ALA A 17 -10.31 1.86 -1.20
C ALA A 17 -9.36 0.86 -0.52
N THR A 18 -8.05 1.10 -0.58
CA THR A 18 -7.02 0.17 -0.08
C THR A 18 -6.68 0.38 1.40
N VAL A 19 -6.84 1.59 1.95
CA VAL A 19 -6.38 1.91 3.32
C VAL A 19 -7.18 1.16 4.41
N PRO A 20 -8.53 1.20 4.43
CA PRO A 20 -9.33 0.48 5.40
C PRO A 20 -9.24 -1.04 5.19
N LEU A 21 -9.17 -1.49 3.93
CA LEU A 21 -9.12 -2.91 3.60
C LEU A 21 -7.80 -3.55 4.10
N THR A 22 -6.67 -2.90 3.85
CA THR A 22 -5.35 -3.42 4.27
C THR A 22 -5.22 -3.42 5.78
N SER A 23 -5.65 -2.35 6.45
CA SER A 23 -5.61 -2.26 7.92
C SER A 23 -6.54 -3.27 8.60
N GLY A 24 -7.76 -3.47 8.06
CA GLY A 24 -8.70 -4.47 8.53
C GLY A 24 -8.16 -5.90 8.34
N LEU A 25 -7.56 -6.20 7.19
CA LEU A 25 -6.99 -7.51 6.90
C LEU A 25 -5.78 -7.83 7.79
N VAL A 26 -4.89 -6.86 8.03
CA VAL A 26 -3.75 -7.03 8.95
C VAL A 26 -4.24 -7.32 10.36
N GLY A 27 -5.24 -6.58 10.85
CA GLY A 27 -5.85 -6.83 12.16
C GLY A 27 -6.50 -8.21 12.25
N HIS A 28 -7.15 -8.67 11.17
CA HIS A 28 -7.80 -9.98 11.09
C HIS A 28 -6.80 -11.15 11.01
N ILE A 29 -5.69 -11.00 10.29
CA ILE A 29 -4.69 -12.07 10.10
C ILE A 29 -3.72 -12.19 11.27
N TYR A 30 -3.22 -11.06 11.79
CA TYR A 30 -2.13 -11.01 12.79
C TYR A 30 -2.61 -10.66 14.21
N GLY A 31 -3.86 -10.25 14.37
CA GLY A 31 -4.43 -9.81 15.64
C GLY A 31 -3.93 -8.44 16.10
N LEU A 32 -4.59 -7.89 17.12
CA LEU A 32 -4.32 -6.54 17.63
C LEU A 32 -2.95 -6.39 18.32
N LYS A 33 -2.34 -7.50 18.77
CA LYS A 33 -1.08 -7.50 19.54
C LYS A 33 0.10 -6.88 18.78
N PHE A 34 0.19 -7.12 17.46
CA PHE A 34 1.29 -6.62 16.61
C PHE A 34 0.86 -5.47 15.69
N MET A 35 -0.38 -5.00 15.83
CA MET A 35 -0.97 -4.01 14.93
C MET A 35 -0.17 -2.71 14.90
N GLY A 36 0.32 -2.24 16.06
CA GLY A 36 1.13 -1.01 16.12
C GLY A 36 2.43 -1.09 15.33
N THR A 37 3.17 -2.20 15.43
CA THR A 37 4.45 -2.37 14.72
C THR A 37 4.23 -2.60 13.22
N LEU A 38 3.28 -3.47 12.86
CA LEU A 38 2.97 -3.75 11.46
C LEU A 38 2.43 -2.52 10.74
N TYR A 39 1.49 -1.81 11.37
CA TYR A 39 0.96 -0.57 10.81
C TYR A 39 2.00 0.56 10.79
N GLY A 40 2.87 0.62 11.79
CA GLY A 40 4.02 1.53 11.80
C GLY A 40 4.97 1.30 10.61
N LEU A 41 5.26 0.04 10.28
CA LEU A 41 6.06 -0.31 9.11
C LEU A 41 5.37 0.05 7.78
N VAL A 42 4.07 -0.22 7.68
CA VAL A 42 3.25 0.17 6.51
C VAL A 42 3.25 1.69 6.33
N PHE A 43 3.03 2.45 7.41
CA PHE A 43 3.01 3.90 7.39
C PHE A 43 4.39 4.48 7.03
N PHE A 44 5.46 3.95 7.62
CA PHE A 44 6.82 4.36 7.25
C PHE A 44 7.11 4.11 5.77
N SER A 45 6.74 2.94 5.25
CA SER A 45 6.89 2.59 3.83
C SER A 45 6.10 3.55 2.92
N HIS A 46 4.90 3.94 3.36
CA HIS A 46 4.09 4.95 2.67
C HIS A 46 4.79 6.32 2.62
N GLN A 47 5.32 6.80 3.75
CA GLN A 47 6.03 8.07 3.80
C GLN A 47 7.30 8.05 2.94
N LEU A 48 8.04 6.95 2.94
CA LEU A 48 9.21 6.76 2.08
C LEU A 48 8.83 6.78 0.61
N GLY A 49 7.75 6.09 0.23
CA GLY A 49 7.22 6.12 -1.14
C GLY A 49 6.79 7.52 -1.58
N GLY A 50 6.09 8.25 -0.71
CA GLY A 50 5.69 9.64 -0.98
C GLY A 50 6.88 10.57 -1.18
N PHE A 51 7.89 10.45 -0.32
CA PHE A 51 9.14 11.19 -0.45
C PHE A 51 9.84 10.89 -1.78
N LEU A 52 10.08 9.60 -2.09
CA LEU A 52 10.74 9.19 -3.31
C LEU A 52 9.94 9.58 -4.56
N GLY A 53 8.62 9.49 -4.52
CA GLY A 53 7.75 9.86 -5.64
C GLY A 53 7.85 11.35 -5.98
N VAL A 54 7.76 12.23 -4.99
CA VAL A 54 7.86 13.68 -5.21
C VAL A 54 9.30 14.08 -5.57
N TRP A 55 10.29 13.51 -4.89
CA TRP A 55 11.71 13.80 -5.16
C TRP A 55 12.13 13.38 -6.57
N LEU A 56 11.81 12.14 -6.99
CA LEU A 56 12.06 11.68 -8.35
C LEU A 56 11.23 12.45 -9.38
N GLY A 57 9.99 12.84 -9.03
CA GLY A 57 9.14 13.66 -9.89
C GLY A 57 9.78 15.02 -10.20
N GLY A 58 10.31 15.70 -9.18
CA GLY A 58 11.06 16.96 -9.35
C GLY A 58 12.34 16.76 -10.16
N TYR A 59 13.12 15.74 -9.82
CA TYR A 59 14.36 15.42 -10.53
C TYR A 59 14.13 15.12 -12.02
N PHE A 60 13.14 14.29 -12.36
CA PHE A 60 12.83 13.99 -13.75
C PHE A 60 12.29 15.20 -14.51
N TYR A 61 11.50 16.06 -13.85
CA TYR A 61 11.07 17.31 -14.46
C TYR A 61 12.25 18.22 -14.77
N ASP A 62 13.21 18.37 -13.86
CA ASP A 62 14.40 19.21 -14.07
C ASP A 62 15.30 18.67 -15.21
N GLN A 63 15.32 17.36 -15.43
CA GLN A 63 16.11 16.74 -16.51
C GLN A 63 15.43 16.77 -17.87
N PHE A 64 14.13 16.47 -17.93
CA PHE A 64 13.40 16.26 -19.19
C PHE A 64 12.48 17.44 -19.57
N GLY A 65 12.25 18.38 -18.65
CA GLY A 65 11.35 19.52 -18.84
C GLY A 65 9.87 19.16 -18.98
N ASN A 66 9.49 17.91 -18.70
CA ASN A 66 8.12 17.41 -18.80
C ASN A 66 7.85 16.31 -17.76
N TYR A 67 6.59 15.91 -17.63
CA TYR A 67 6.13 14.90 -16.66
C TYR A 67 5.84 13.53 -17.29
N ASP A 68 6.07 13.32 -18.58
CA ASP A 68 5.66 12.10 -19.27
C ASP A 68 6.30 10.86 -18.66
N LEU A 69 7.59 10.96 -18.32
CA LEU A 69 8.32 9.87 -17.68
C LEU A 69 7.80 9.59 -16.26
N VAL A 70 7.40 10.63 -15.52
CA VAL A 70 6.81 10.50 -14.17
C VAL A 70 5.48 9.73 -14.25
N TRP A 71 4.66 10.02 -15.25
CA TRP A 71 3.40 9.29 -15.48
C TRP A 71 3.62 7.82 -15.80
N TRP A 72 4.58 7.51 -16.69
CA TRP A 72 4.91 6.11 -17.02
C TRP A 72 5.46 5.33 -15.83
N VAL A 73 6.31 5.96 -15.01
CA VAL A 73 6.79 5.35 -13.76
C VAL A 73 5.62 5.07 -12.82
N GLY A 74 4.69 6.02 -12.66
CA GLY A 74 3.49 5.83 -11.85
C GLY A 74 2.64 4.65 -12.31
N ILE A 75 2.40 4.53 -13.61
CA ILE A 75 1.67 3.40 -14.22
C ILE A 75 2.42 2.08 -13.95
N GLY A 76 3.74 2.05 -14.15
CA GLY A 76 4.56 0.86 -13.93
C GLY A 76 4.54 0.38 -12.48
N VAL A 77 4.67 1.29 -11.51
CA VAL A 77 4.60 0.97 -10.08
C VAL A 77 3.20 0.49 -9.69
N GLY A 78 2.14 1.10 -10.23
CA GLY A 78 0.76 0.66 -10.00
C GLY A 78 0.49 -0.74 -10.53
N ALA A 79 0.93 -1.04 -11.75
CA ALA A 79 0.81 -2.37 -12.34
C ALA A 79 1.62 -3.42 -11.55
N PHE A 80 2.85 -3.09 -11.16
CA PHE A 80 3.67 -3.94 -10.31
C PHE A 80 2.98 -4.23 -8.97
N SER A 81 2.40 -3.21 -8.33
CA SER A 81 1.61 -3.36 -7.11
C SER A 81 0.46 -4.34 -7.29
N ALA A 82 -0.32 -4.24 -8.36
CA ALA A 82 -1.41 -5.18 -8.63
C ALA A 82 -0.93 -6.63 -8.75
N ILE A 83 0.21 -6.86 -9.41
CA ILE A 83 0.78 -8.20 -9.60
C ILE A 83 1.22 -8.82 -8.28
N ILE A 84 1.95 -8.07 -7.44
CA ILE A 84 2.48 -8.60 -6.17
C ILE A 84 1.38 -8.88 -5.14
N HIS A 85 0.22 -8.24 -5.25
CA HIS A 85 -0.92 -8.47 -4.35
C HIS A 85 -1.76 -9.70 -4.74
N PHE A 86 -1.65 -10.18 -5.99
CA PHE A 86 -2.40 -11.35 -6.47
C PHE A 86 -2.23 -12.64 -5.64
N PRO A 87 -1.03 -13.02 -5.15
CA PRO A 87 -0.84 -14.22 -4.34
C PRO A 87 -1.22 -14.08 -2.85
N VAL A 88 -1.72 -12.92 -2.40
CA VAL A 88 -2.04 -12.69 -0.98
C VAL A 88 -3.19 -13.60 -0.53
N ARG A 89 -2.94 -14.42 0.50
CA ARG A 89 -3.94 -15.33 1.07
C ARG A 89 -4.56 -14.70 2.31
N GLU A 90 -5.87 -14.49 2.28
CA GLU A 90 -6.65 -13.85 3.36
C GLU A 90 -7.06 -14.82 4.49
N LYS A 91 -6.22 -15.82 4.80
CA LYS A 91 -6.54 -16.79 5.86
C LYS A 91 -5.99 -16.32 7.21
N PRO A 92 -6.78 -16.36 8.30
CA PRO A 92 -6.28 -16.09 9.64
C PRO A 92 -5.07 -16.97 9.95
N MET A 93 -4.03 -16.39 10.54
CA MET A 93 -2.90 -17.18 11.00
C MET A 93 -3.34 -17.91 12.27
N ILE A 94 -3.48 -19.24 12.22
CA ILE A 94 -3.71 -20.05 13.42
C ILE A 94 -2.41 -20.02 14.22
N MET A 95 -2.34 -19.14 15.22
CA MET A 95 -1.25 -19.18 16.20
C MET A 95 -1.37 -20.50 16.97
N PRO A 96 -0.34 -21.37 16.99
CA PRO A 96 -0.34 -22.51 17.87
C PRO A 96 -0.51 -22.02 19.32
N MET A 97 -1.52 -22.52 20.03
CA MET A 97 -1.65 -22.27 21.45
C MET A 97 -0.36 -22.74 22.15
N PRO A 98 0.27 -21.92 22.99
CA PRO A 98 1.40 -22.37 23.80
C PRO A 98 0.97 -23.62 24.58
N PRO A 99 1.83 -24.64 24.71
CA PRO A 99 1.51 -25.79 25.54
C PRO A 99 1.15 -25.31 26.95
N PRO A 100 0.15 -25.93 27.61
CA PRO A 100 -0.23 -25.55 28.96
C PRO A 100 1.02 -25.60 29.85
N LEU A 101 1.22 -24.55 30.64
CA LEU A 101 2.29 -24.52 31.62
C LEU A 101 2.15 -25.78 32.47
N LYS A 102 3.18 -26.63 32.45
CA LYS A 102 3.26 -27.71 33.44
C LYS A 102 3.28 -27.02 34.79
N GLU A 103 2.23 -27.22 35.59
CA GLU A 103 2.24 -26.87 37.00
C GLU A 103 3.50 -27.52 37.59
N ALA A 104 4.42 -26.66 38.04
CA ALA A 104 5.70 -27.06 38.63
C ALA A 104 5.53 -27.36 40.12
#